data_AF-A0A2N3W0W6-F1
#
_entry.id   AF-A0A2N3W0W6-F1
#
_cell.length_a   1.000
_cell.length_b   1.000
_cell.length_c   1.000
_cell.angle_alpha   90.00
_cell.angle_beta   90.00
_cell.angle_gamma   90.00
#
_symmetry.space_group_name_H-M   'P 1'
#
loop_
_entity.id
_entity.type
_entity.pdbx_description
1 polymer ?
#
loop_
_entity_poly.entity_id
_entity_poly.type
_entity_poly.pdbx_seq_one_letter_code
_entity_poly.pdbx_strand_id
1 'polypeptide(L)'
;MGQLRWPRAARGPWMWAGLLALALLAPAVPAAADEGSCTGKLAERLECWAGRVGTQDAAVVTLHRPLELDGKTADLKLKEREAVFGRGPLVVMVPAGHPTGAGGTLLLVLAGDRLVDKKAEITRLDDKTVTALREAGACEGNLCELVAQEKGKGATVSGGKLVDAKLAADLDLNADSVGGSVGGSSLLVPALGVAALLLLLVTALVFAVRRSRGPRLAFAAPAAHPARTAAKSTARAAEPPGRHRAAPGRDVRRPSSPGRVAVVRTALHPQGYVELDQCLRRAVWAEPGEPAPAPGSSVEVSEGRGKDAGILYAHACAQDARTVIDRAQHGS
;
A
#
# COMPACT_ATOMS: atom_id res chain seq x y z
N MET A 1 7.50 -36.69 66.00
CA MET A 1 7.67 -36.94 64.56
C MET A 1 6.45 -36.38 63.83
N GLY A 2 6.51 -35.11 63.39
CA GLY A 2 5.40 -34.41 62.75
C GLY A 2 5.66 -34.28 61.25
N GLN A 3 4.78 -34.87 60.43
CA GLN A 3 4.87 -34.77 58.98
C GLN A 3 4.27 -33.44 58.48
N LEU A 4 5.10 -32.64 57.83
CA LEU A 4 4.71 -31.44 57.10
C LEU A 4 4.06 -31.84 55.76
N ARG A 5 2.74 -31.64 55.66
CA ARG A 5 1.99 -31.71 54.40
C ARG A 5 2.11 -30.38 53.65
N TRP A 6 2.65 -30.43 52.43
CA TRP A 6 2.64 -29.31 51.49
C TRP A 6 1.35 -29.27 50.65
N PRO A 7 0.80 -28.09 50.33
CA PRO A 7 -0.36 -27.97 49.47
C PRO A 7 0.02 -28.16 47.98
N ARG A 8 -0.78 -28.98 47.28
CA ARG A 8 -0.73 -29.17 45.83
C ARG A 8 -1.25 -27.91 45.14
N ALA A 9 -0.37 -27.20 44.42
CA ALA A 9 -0.76 -26.13 43.52
C ALA A 9 -1.41 -26.72 42.26
N ALA A 10 -2.71 -26.46 42.08
CA ALA A 10 -3.46 -26.79 40.88
C ALA A 10 -3.01 -25.88 39.72
N ARG A 11 -2.41 -26.48 38.68
CA ARG A 11 -2.10 -25.80 37.41
C ARG A 11 -3.34 -25.85 36.52
N GLY A 12 -3.98 -24.71 36.32
CA GLY A 12 -5.15 -24.56 35.47
C GLY A 12 -4.80 -24.62 33.97
N PRO A 13 -5.59 -25.31 33.12
CA PRO A 13 -5.38 -25.40 31.69
C PRO A 13 -6.03 -24.22 30.97
N TRP A 14 -5.46 -23.02 31.06
CA TRP A 14 -6.01 -21.80 30.44
C TRP A 14 -5.05 -21.12 29.46
N MET A 15 -3.97 -21.81 29.06
CA MET A 15 -2.92 -21.21 28.21
C MET A 15 -2.99 -21.58 26.72
N TRP A 16 -3.92 -22.44 26.30
CA TRP A 16 -3.94 -22.97 24.92
C TRP A 16 -4.99 -22.34 24.00
N ALA A 17 -5.92 -21.53 24.52
CA ALA A 17 -6.98 -20.92 23.70
C ALA A 17 -6.55 -19.62 22.99
N GLY A 18 -5.43 -19.00 23.37
CA GLY A 18 -5.00 -17.70 22.82
C GLY A 18 -4.18 -17.79 21.53
N LEU A 19 -3.57 -18.93 21.22
CA LEU A 19 -2.61 -19.07 20.12
C LEU A 19 -3.24 -19.47 18.78
N LEU A 20 -4.49 -19.96 18.76
CA LEU A 20 -5.15 -20.37 17.51
C LEU A 20 -5.88 -19.23 16.78
N ALA A 21 -6.12 -18.09 17.43
CA ALA A 21 -6.87 -16.98 16.84
C ALA A 21 -6.00 -15.99 16.02
N LEU A 22 -4.67 -16.08 16.11
CA LEU A 22 -3.75 -15.11 15.48
C LEU A 22 -3.29 -15.50 14.07
N ALA A 23 -3.60 -16.71 13.60
CA ALA A 23 -3.17 -17.20 12.28
C ALA A 23 -4.12 -16.80 11.11
N LEU A 24 -5.27 -16.17 11.39
CA LEU A 24 -6.29 -15.84 10.38
C LEU A 24 -6.26 -14.37 9.92
N LEU A 25 -5.23 -13.59 10.30
CA LEU A 25 -5.07 -12.17 9.94
C LEU A 25 -3.86 -11.91 9.03
N ALA A 26 -3.46 -12.89 8.23
CA ALA A 26 -2.54 -12.62 7.13
C ALA A 26 -3.26 -11.76 6.09
N PRO A 27 -2.79 -10.54 5.76
CA PRO A 27 -3.33 -9.79 4.64
C PRO A 27 -3.09 -10.62 3.38
N ALA A 28 -4.16 -10.95 2.66
CA ALA A 28 -4.05 -11.50 1.32
C ALA A 28 -3.37 -10.45 0.45
N VAL A 29 -2.07 -10.63 0.18
CA VAL A 29 -1.35 -9.79 -0.78
C VAL A 29 -1.85 -10.22 -2.16
N PRO A 30 -2.51 -9.35 -2.94
CA PRO A 30 -2.91 -9.71 -4.29
C PRO A 30 -1.65 -9.96 -5.12
N ALA A 31 -1.57 -11.12 -5.76
CA ALA A 31 -0.52 -11.43 -6.70
C ALA A 31 -0.67 -10.48 -7.90
N ALA A 32 0.23 -9.52 -8.05
CA ALA A 32 0.32 -8.72 -9.27
C ALA A 32 0.69 -9.68 -10.42
N ALA A 33 -0.26 -9.88 -11.33
CA ALA A 33 -0.08 -10.79 -12.45
C ALA A 33 0.88 -10.19 -13.47
N ASP A 34 1.91 -10.99 -13.78
CA ASP A 34 2.92 -10.77 -14.80
C ASP A 34 2.29 -10.54 -16.20
N GLU A 35 2.82 -9.56 -16.94
CA GLU A 35 2.39 -9.17 -18.29
C GLU A 35 2.46 -10.32 -19.33
N GLY A 36 3.09 -11.44 -18.99
CA GLY A 36 3.45 -12.51 -19.93
C GLY A 36 2.39 -13.57 -20.23
N SER A 37 1.20 -13.54 -19.62
CA SER A 37 0.31 -14.72 -19.63
C SER A 37 -0.73 -14.81 -20.76
N CYS A 38 -1.14 -13.69 -21.35
CA CYS A 38 -2.11 -13.68 -22.46
C CYS A 38 -1.40 -13.29 -23.77
N THR A 39 -0.97 -14.29 -24.55
CA THR A 39 -0.35 -14.11 -25.87
C THR A 39 -1.38 -14.30 -26.99
N GLY A 40 -0.99 -14.01 -28.24
CA GLY A 40 -1.86 -14.18 -29.41
C GLY A 40 -2.44 -12.87 -29.95
N LYS A 41 -3.50 -12.99 -30.76
CA LYS A 41 -4.21 -11.84 -31.37
C LYS A 41 -5.08 -11.13 -30.32
N LEU A 42 -5.49 -9.89 -30.59
CA LEU A 42 -6.30 -9.09 -29.66
C LEU A 42 -7.56 -9.83 -29.17
N ALA A 43 -8.29 -10.51 -30.07
CA ALA A 43 -9.48 -11.29 -29.70
C ALA A 43 -9.18 -12.41 -28.67
N GLU A 44 -8.07 -13.13 -28.87
CA GLU A 44 -7.60 -14.21 -27.99
C GLU A 44 -7.14 -13.63 -26.64
N ARG A 45 -6.47 -12.47 -26.64
CA ARG A 45 -6.06 -11.78 -25.41
C ARG A 45 -7.25 -11.29 -24.61
N LEU A 46 -8.25 -10.70 -25.27
CA LEU A 46 -9.50 -10.27 -24.62
C LEU A 46 -10.25 -11.46 -24.01
N GLU A 47 -10.22 -12.62 -24.66
CA GLU A 47 -10.80 -13.84 -24.10
C GLU A 47 -10.05 -14.34 -22.86
N CYS A 48 -8.72 -14.36 -22.94
CA CYS A 48 -7.85 -14.72 -21.82
C CYS A 48 -8.05 -13.79 -20.60
N TRP A 49 -8.08 -12.48 -20.82
CA TRP A 49 -8.33 -11.50 -19.76
C TRP A 49 -9.75 -11.61 -19.19
N ALA A 50 -10.77 -11.79 -20.02
CA ALA A 50 -12.14 -12.00 -19.55
C ALA A 50 -12.26 -13.26 -18.66
N GLY A 51 -11.56 -14.33 -19.03
CA GLY A 51 -11.49 -15.55 -18.22
C GLY A 51 -10.88 -15.30 -16.84
N ARG A 52 -9.82 -14.49 -16.75
CA ARG A 52 -9.16 -14.14 -15.48
C ARG A 52 -10.01 -13.23 -14.60
N VAL A 53 -10.63 -12.23 -15.18
CA VAL A 53 -11.53 -11.30 -14.45
C VAL A 53 -12.69 -12.07 -13.80
N GLY A 54 -13.16 -13.15 -14.43
CA GLY A 54 -14.22 -14.01 -13.89
C GLY A 54 -13.85 -14.82 -12.64
N THR A 55 -12.56 -14.97 -12.30
CA THR A 55 -12.09 -15.83 -11.19
C THR A 55 -11.73 -15.08 -9.89
N GLN A 56 -12.11 -13.80 -9.77
CA GLN A 56 -11.94 -12.88 -8.61
C GLN A 56 -10.66 -12.01 -8.56
N ASP A 57 -9.77 -12.10 -9.54
CA ASP A 57 -8.59 -11.22 -9.57
C ASP A 57 -8.76 -10.04 -10.53
N ALA A 58 -8.21 -8.90 -10.14
CA ALA A 58 -8.05 -7.76 -11.04
C ALA A 58 -7.09 -8.12 -12.18
N ALA A 59 -7.53 -7.88 -13.41
CA ALA A 59 -6.65 -7.94 -14.57
C ALA A 59 -6.04 -6.55 -14.75
N VAL A 60 -4.77 -6.39 -14.39
CA VAL A 60 -4.01 -5.17 -14.66
C VAL A 60 -3.26 -5.36 -15.97
N VAL A 61 -3.45 -4.43 -16.91
CA VAL A 61 -2.77 -4.44 -18.22
C VAL A 61 -2.04 -3.12 -18.39
N THR A 62 -0.70 -3.17 -18.47
CA THR A 62 0.11 -1.98 -18.76
C THR A 62 0.47 -1.95 -20.24
N LEU A 63 0.21 -0.81 -20.88
CA LEU A 63 0.44 -0.62 -22.31
C LEU A 63 1.83 -0.01 -22.55
N HIS A 64 2.88 -0.82 -22.42
CA HIS A 64 4.25 -0.43 -22.74
C HIS A 64 4.56 -0.38 -24.24
N ARG A 65 3.67 -0.91 -25.08
CA ARG A 65 3.80 -0.90 -26.54
C ARG A 65 2.43 -0.70 -27.18
N PRO A 66 2.38 -0.11 -28.37
CA PRO A 66 1.14 -0.01 -29.12
C PRO A 66 0.58 -1.41 -29.38
N LEU A 67 -0.70 -1.57 -29.07
CA LEU A 67 -1.45 -2.77 -29.32
C LEU A 67 -2.31 -2.54 -30.56
N GLU A 68 -2.07 -3.34 -31.60
CA GLU A 68 -2.78 -3.23 -32.86
C GLU A 68 -4.19 -3.83 -32.78
N LEU A 69 -5.09 -3.28 -33.58
CA LEU A 69 -6.43 -3.82 -33.74
C LEU A 69 -6.39 -4.94 -34.79
N ASP A 70 -5.97 -6.14 -34.36
CA ASP A 70 -5.88 -7.30 -35.24
C ASP A 70 -7.25 -7.94 -35.47
N GLY A 71 -7.67 -8.04 -36.74
CA GLY A 71 -8.90 -8.73 -37.14
C GLY A 71 -10.10 -7.80 -37.36
N LYS A 72 -11.31 -8.37 -37.44
CA LYS A 72 -12.54 -7.58 -37.61
C LYS A 72 -13.13 -7.24 -36.24
N THR A 73 -13.64 -6.02 -36.07
CA THR A 73 -14.31 -5.59 -34.83
C THR A 73 -15.46 -6.52 -34.41
N ALA A 74 -16.15 -7.13 -35.37
CA ALA A 74 -17.21 -8.11 -35.12
C ALA A 74 -16.70 -9.38 -34.39
N ASP A 75 -15.44 -9.76 -34.61
CA ASP A 75 -14.84 -10.94 -34.00
C ASP A 75 -14.48 -10.71 -32.52
N LEU A 76 -14.45 -9.44 -32.07
CA LEU A 76 -14.08 -9.05 -30.70
C LEU A 76 -15.19 -9.31 -29.68
N LYS A 77 -16.44 -9.56 -30.13
CA LYS A 77 -17.60 -9.83 -29.25
C LYS A 77 -17.77 -8.76 -28.15
N LEU A 78 -17.69 -7.48 -28.54
CA LEU A 78 -17.58 -6.36 -27.61
C LEU A 78 -18.75 -6.29 -26.62
N LYS A 79 -19.95 -6.69 -27.01
CA LYS A 79 -21.14 -6.67 -26.15
C LYS A 79 -21.04 -7.70 -25.02
N GLU A 80 -20.55 -8.90 -25.32
CA GLU A 80 -20.29 -9.92 -24.32
C GLU A 80 -19.13 -9.53 -23.41
N ARG A 81 -18.12 -8.83 -23.95
CA ARG A 81 -16.94 -8.38 -23.20
C ARG A 81 -17.21 -7.16 -22.32
N GLU A 82 -18.05 -6.23 -22.75
CA GLU A 82 -18.45 -5.06 -21.94
C GLU A 82 -19.09 -5.51 -20.62
N ALA A 83 -19.95 -6.53 -20.67
CA ALA A 83 -20.57 -7.06 -19.45
C ALA A 83 -19.55 -7.61 -18.44
N VAL A 84 -18.39 -8.07 -18.92
CA VAL A 84 -17.29 -8.60 -18.10
C VAL A 84 -16.36 -7.49 -17.62
N PHE A 85 -16.00 -6.55 -18.50
CA PHE A 85 -14.99 -5.54 -18.21
C PHE A 85 -15.55 -4.22 -17.66
N GLY A 86 -16.74 -3.79 -18.11
CA GLY A 86 -17.38 -2.54 -17.70
C GLY A 86 -17.84 -2.51 -16.23
N ARG A 87 -17.94 -3.69 -15.59
CA ARG A 87 -18.18 -3.83 -14.13
C ARG A 87 -17.07 -4.58 -13.40
N GLY A 88 -16.07 -5.06 -14.14
CA GLY A 88 -15.05 -5.95 -13.63
C GLY A 88 -13.75 -5.21 -13.33
N PRO A 89 -12.83 -5.84 -12.58
CA PRO A 89 -11.55 -5.27 -12.21
C PRO A 89 -10.50 -5.30 -13.36
N LEU A 90 -10.90 -4.94 -14.59
CA LEU A 90 -9.93 -4.67 -15.66
C LEU A 90 -9.39 -3.25 -15.47
N VAL A 91 -8.12 -3.17 -15.10
CA VAL A 91 -7.38 -1.93 -14.93
C VAL A 91 -6.43 -1.77 -16.12
N VAL A 92 -6.53 -0.68 -16.86
CA VAL A 92 -5.59 -0.37 -17.95
C VAL A 92 -4.69 0.77 -17.54
N MET A 93 -3.38 0.53 -17.61
CA MET A 93 -2.33 1.49 -17.29
C MET A 93 -1.61 1.94 -18.56
N VAL A 94 -1.52 3.25 -18.78
CA VAL A 94 -0.82 3.82 -19.94
C VAL A 94 0.30 4.75 -19.47
N PRO A 95 1.57 4.31 -19.53
CA PRO A 95 2.71 5.11 -19.09
C PRO A 95 3.05 6.27 -20.05
N ALA A 96 3.81 7.25 -19.54
CA ALA A 96 4.29 8.40 -20.32
C ALA A 96 4.96 8.00 -21.63
N GLY A 97 4.69 8.71 -22.72
CA GLY A 97 5.45 8.60 -23.98
C GLY A 97 5.24 7.30 -24.77
N HIS A 98 4.26 6.47 -24.38
CA HIS A 98 3.93 5.24 -25.10
C HIS A 98 2.62 5.42 -25.86
N PRO A 99 2.58 5.16 -27.19
CA PRO A 99 1.34 5.13 -27.94
C PRO A 99 0.56 3.86 -27.60
N THR A 100 -0.75 4.01 -27.40
CA THR A 100 -1.63 2.87 -27.08
C THR A 100 -1.88 1.94 -28.27
N GLY A 101 -1.84 2.45 -29.50
CA GLY A 101 -2.36 1.74 -30.67
C GLY A 101 -3.89 1.61 -30.62
N ALA A 102 -4.51 1.23 -31.75
CA ALA A 102 -5.96 1.13 -31.84
C ALA A 102 -6.55 0.05 -30.90
N GLY A 103 -5.89 -1.10 -30.79
CA GLY A 103 -6.27 -2.17 -29.85
C GLY A 103 -6.10 -1.76 -28.39
N GLY A 104 -5.07 -0.98 -28.06
CA GLY A 104 -4.83 -0.49 -26.70
C GLY A 104 -5.85 0.57 -26.30
N THR A 105 -6.22 1.47 -27.20
CA THR A 105 -7.32 2.43 -26.95
C THR A 105 -8.66 1.73 -26.80
N LEU A 106 -8.92 0.69 -27.60
CA LEU A 106 -10.12 -0.14 -27.43
C LEU A 106 -10.16 -0.79 -26.04
N LEU A 107 -9.04 -1.33 -25.56
CA LEU A 107 -8.94 -1.90 -24.22
C LEU A 107 -9.17 -0.84 -23.14
N LEU A 108 -8.62 0.37 -23.31
CA LEU A 108 -8.83 1.49 -22.40
C LEU A 108 -10.31 1.88 -22.29
N VAL A 109 -11.06 1.85 -23.41
CA VAL A 109 -12.51 2.11 -23.40
C VAL A 109 -13.28 1.02 -22.66
N LEU A 110 -12.91 -0.25 -22.84
CA LEU A 110 -13.54 -1.38 -22.17
C LEU A 110 -13.22 -1.48 -20.68
N ALA A 111 -12.12 -0.88 -20.23
CA ALA A 111 -11.66 -0.97 -18.84
C ALA A 111 -12.62 -0.26 -17.88
N GLY A 112 -12.86 -0.90 -16.74
CA GLY A 112 -13.58 -0.31 -15.61
C GLY A 112 -12.74 0.77 -14.92
N ASP A 113 -11.44 0.54 -14.79
CA ASP A 113 -10.49 1.49 -14.22
C ASP A 113 -9.39 1.87 -15.24
N ARG A 114 -9.11 3.17 -15.33
CA ARG A 114 -8.21 3.75 -16.33
C ARG A 114 -7.16 4.61 -15.64
N LEU A 115 -5.89 4.24 -15.77
CA LEU A 115 -4.76 4.96 -15.21
C LEU A 115 -3.87 5.44 -16.35
N VAL A 116 -3.84 6.74 -16.58
CA VAL A 116 -3.21 7.31 -17.77
C VAL A 116 -2.26 8.42 -17.34
N ASP A 117 -1.02 8.33 -17.79
CA ASP A 117 -0.06 9.40 -17.66
C ASP A 117 -0.46 10.59 -18.54
N LYS A 118 -0.28 11.82 -18.05
CA LYS A 118 -0.62 13.03 -18.80
C LYS A 118 0.09 13.14 -20.15
N LYS A 119 1.28 12.56 -20.27
CA LYS A 119 2.12 12.52 -21.48
C LYS A 119 1.93 11.22 -22.29
N ALA A 120 1.01 10.35 -21.91
CA ALA A 120 0.65 9.19 -22.74
C ALA A 120 0.07 9.64 -24.08
N GLU A 121 0.28 8.84 -25.13
CA GLU A 121 -0.30 9.08 -26.45
C GLU A 121 -1.42 8.09 -26.72
N ILE A 122 -2.67 8.54 -26.70
CA ILE A 122 -3.82 7.68 -26.93
C ILE A 122 -4.18 7.72 -28.42
N THR A 123 -3.99 6.62 -29.12
CA THR A 123 -4.33 6.49 -30.55
C THR A 123 -5.83 6.60 -30.75
N ARG A 124 -6.28 7.45 -31.69
CA ARG A 124 -7.70 7.59 -32.01
C ARG A 124 -8.24 6.37 -32.75
N LEU A 125 -9.50 6.05 -32.51
CA LEU A 125 -10.23 4.95 -33.12
C LEU A 125 -11.00 5.43 -34.34
N ASP A 126 -11.07 4.60 -35.38
CA ASP A 126 -11.89 4.87 -36.54
C ASP A 126 -13.40 4.82 -36.22
N ASP A 127 -14.21 5.47 -37.07
CA ASP A 127 -15.66 5.60 -36.87
C ASP A 127 -16.38 4.25 -36.71
N LYS A 128 -15.92 3.21 -37.41
CA LYS A 128 -16.52 1.88 -37.36
C LYS A 128 -16.27 1.23 -35.99
N THR A 129 -15.05 1.36 -35.47
CA THR A 129 -14.70 0.85 -34.15
C THR A 129 -15.44 1.59 -33.03
N VAL A 130 -15.55 2.93 -33.11
CA VAL A 130 -16.32 3.72 -32.14
C VAL A 130 -17.80 3.37 -32.16
N THR A 131 -18.38 3.15 -33.36
CA THR A 131 -19.78 2.73 -33.49
C THR A 131 -20.02 1.39 -32.81
N ALA A 132 -19.13 0.41 -33.02
CA ALA A 132 -19.24 -0.89 -32.38
C ALA A 132 -19.14 -0.82 -30.85
N LEU A 133 -18.27 0.05 -30.31
CA LEU A 133 -18.16 0.29 -28.86
C LEU A 133 -19.43 0.93 -28.29
N ARG A 134 -20.05 1.86 -29.03
CA ARG A 134 -21.31 2.51 -28.63
C ARG A 134 -22.47 1.51 -28.62
N GLU A 135 -22.58 0.67 -29.64
CA GLU A 135 -23.59 -0.39 -29.71
C GLU A 135 -23.41 -1.45 -28.61
N ALA A 136 -22.17 -1.67 -28.17
CA ALA A 136 -21.84 -2.55 -27.04
C ALA A 136 -22.13 -1.92 -25.67
N GLY A 137 -22.41 -0.61 -25.59
CA GLY A 137 -22.62 0.11 -24.33
C GLY A 137 -21.32 0.53 -23.61
N ALA A 138 -20.15 0.34 -24.22
CA ALA A 138 -18.85 0.62 -23.60
C ALA A 138 -18.49 2.12 -23.57
N CYS A 139 -19.25 2.97 -24.26
CA CYS A 139 -18.99 4.40 -24.31
C CYS A 139 -19.56 5.13 -23.08
N GLU A 140 -18.71 5.36 -22.08
CA GLU A 140 -19.06 6.14 -20.90
C GLU A 140 -18.81 7.64 -21.12
N GLY A 141 -19.83 8.47 -20.86
CA GLY A 141 -19.74 9.92 -21.00
C GLY A 141 -19.25 10.38 -22.38
N ASN A 142 -18.24 11.24 -22.41
CA ASN A 142 -17.60 11.76 -23.63
C ASN A 142 -16.32 11.00 -24.02
N LEU A 143 -16.05 9.82 -23.44
CA LEU A 143 -14.83 9.07 -23.74
C LEU A 143 -14.70 8.73 -25.22
N CYS A 144 -15.75 8.12 -25.79
CA CYS A 144 -15.77 7.74 -27.19
C CYS A 144 -15.64 8.95 -28.14
N GLU A 145 -16.13 10.13 -27.74
CA GLU A 145 -15.97 11.36 -28.54
C GLU A 145 -14.51 11.83 -28.54
N LEU A 146 -13.82 11.74 -27.40
CA LEU A 146 -12.42 12.14 -27.32
C LEU A 146 -11.48 11.23 -28.09
N VAL A 147 -11.74 9.92 -28.06
CA VAL A 147 -10.92 8.91 -28.76
C VAL A 147 -11.37 8.68 -30.20
N ALA A 148 -12.52 9.18 -30.64
CA ALA A 148 -12.93 9.09 -32.04
C ALA A 148 -11.98 9.86 -32.96
N GLN A 149 -11.68 9.28 -34.12
CA GLN A 149 -10.94 9.96 -35.17
C GLN A 149 -11.85 11.00 -35.84
N GLU A 150 -11.44 12.26 -35.81
CA GLU A 150 -12.16 13.33 -36.51
C GLU A 150 -11.31 13.88 -37.65
N LYS A 151 -11.97 14.24 -38.75
CA LYS A 151 -11.29 14.89 -39.88
C LYS A 151 -10.60 16.18 -39.42
N GLY A 152 -9.30 16.28 -39.71
CA GLY A 152 -8.48 17.45 -39.35
C GLY A 152 -7.90 17.42 -37.92
N LYS A 153 -8.20 16.40 -37.11
CA LYS A 153 -7.50 16.16 -35.84
C LYS A 153 -6.32 15.20 -36.04
N GLY A 154 -5.29 15.34 -35.21
CA GLY A 154 -4.15 14.41 -35.20
C GLY A 154 -4.55 12.98 -34.86
N ALA A 155 -3.72 12.01 -35.24
CA ALA A 155 -3.97 10.58 -35.03
C ALA A 155 -4.01 10.16 -33.55
N THR A 156 -3.52 11.02 -32.65
CA THR A 156 -3.46 10.76 -31.21
C THR A 156 -4.14 11.88 -30.41
N VAL A 157 -4.50 11.55 -29.18
CA VAL A 157 -4.93 12.49 -28.15
C VAL A 157 -4.05 12.28 -26.90
N SER A 158 -3.59 13.37 -26.30
CA SER A 158 -2.75 13.30 -25.10
C SER A 158 -3.53 12.74 -23.91
N GLY A 159 -2.89 11.89 -23.11
CA GLY A 159 -3.46 11.35 -21.88
C GLY A 159 -3.97 12.42 -20.92
N GLY A 160 -3.31 13.58 -20.88
CA GLY A 160 -3.74 14.74 -20.08
C GLY A 160 -5.18 15.19 -20.39
N LYS A 161 -5.64 15.06 -21.64
CA LYS A 161 -7.04 15.39 -21.99
C LYS A 161 -8.04 14.42 -21.38
N LEU A 162 -7.67 13.14 -21.24
CA LEU A 162 -8.53 12.15 -20.58
C LEU A 162 -8.57 12.40 -19.07
N VAL A 163 -7.41 12.74 -18.47
CA VAL A 163 -7.30 13.07 -17.04
C VAL A 163 -8.07 14.34 -16.70
N ASP A 164 -7.89 15.41 -17.48
CA ASP A 164 -8.57 16.71 -17.27
C ASP A 164 -10.10 16.58 -17.43
N ALA A 165 -10.55 15.71 -18.34
CA ALA A 165 -11.95 15.38 -18.53
C ALA A 165 -12.53 14.43 -17.46
N LYS A 166 -11.72 13.99 -16.49
CA LYS A 166 -12.09 13.00 -15.45
C LYS A 166 -12.55 11.66 -16.02
N LEU A 167 -12.00 11.26 -17.17
CA LEU A 167 -12.28 9.97 -17.80
C LEU A 167 -11.22 8.92 -17.50
N ALA A 168 -10.08 9.34 -16.96
CA ALA A 168 -9.01 8.49 -16.44
C ALA A 168 -8.40 9.15 -15.20
N ALA A 169 -7.87 8.33 -14.29
CA ALA A 169 -7.06 8.78 -13.17
C ALA A 169 -5.62 9.03 -13.62
N ASP A 170 -4.99 10.02 -13.00
CA ASP A 170 -3.59 10.39 -13.28
C ASP A 170 -2.65 9.28 -12.77
N LEU A 171 -1.90 8.65 -13.66
CA LEU A 171 -1.01 7.56 -13.30
C LEU A 171 0.07 8.00 -12.30
N ASP A 172 0.65 9.19 -12.47
CA ASP A 172 1.72 9.69 -11.59
C ASP A 172 1.24 9.92 -10.16
N LEU A 173 -0.04 10.25 -9.98
CA LEU A 173 -0.64 10.51 -8.67
C LEU A 173 -1.20 9.24 -8.01
N ASN A 174 -1.44 8.19 -8.79
CA ASN A 174 -2.17 6.98 -8.34
C ASN A 174 -1.38 5.68 -8.50
N ALA A 175 -0.10 5.73 -8.91
CA ALA A 175 0.77 4.56 -9.06
C ALA A 175 0.83 3.70 -7.78
N ASP A 176 0.72 4.31 -6.60
CA ASP A 176 0.73 3.61 -5.31
C ASP A 176 -0.62 2.95 -4.93
N SER A 177 -1.71 3.26 -5.64
CA SER A 177 -3.08 2.82 -5.28
C SER A 177 -3.57 1.58 -6.05
N VAL A 178 -2.87 1.16 -7.10
CA VAL A 178 -3.33 0.09 -8.02
C VAL A 178 -3.32 -1.31 -7.38
N GLY A 179 -2.68 -1.48 -6.21
CA GLY A 179 -2.69 -2.72 -5.44
C GLY A 179 -3.79 -2.81 -4.37
N GLY A 180 -4.61 -1.78 -4.21
CA GLY A 180 -5.54 -1.65 -3.08
C GLY A 180 -7.01 -1.74 -3.51
N SER A 181 -7.54 -2.95 -3.62
CA SER A 181 -8.96 -3.30 -3.46
C SER A 181 -9.95 -2.19 -3.90
N VAL A 182 -10.22 -2.12 -5.21
CA VAL A 182 -11.39 -1.36 -5.73
C VAL A 182 -12.65 -2.19 -5.48
N GLY A 183 -13.07 -2.22 -4.21
CA GLY A 183 -14.41 -2.56 -3.79
C GLY A 183 -15.19 -1.27 -3.56
N GLY A 184 -15.71 -0.68 -4.64
CA GLY A 184 -16.68 0.40 -4.54
C GLY A 184 -17.88 -0.04 -3.69
N SER A 185 -18.20 0.77 -2.68
CA SER A 185 -19.37 0.64 -1.79
C SER A 185 -19.27 -0.39 -0.65
N SER A 186 -18.40 -0.13 0.35
CA SER A 186 -18.69 -0.46 1.76
C SER A 186 -17.66 0.12 2.74
N LEU A 187 -17.55 1.45 2.82
CA LEU A 187 -16.90 2.09 3.98
C LEU A 187 -17.65 1.78 5.30
N LEU A 188 -18.86 1.20 5.24
CA LEU A 188 -19.65 0.81 6.40
C LEU A 188 -19.19 -0.51 7.04
N VAL A 189 -18.60 -1.44 6.28
CA VAL A 189 -18.23 -2.76 6.81
C VAL A 189 -16.98 -2.73 7.70
N PRO A 190 -15.86 -2.05 7.33
CA PRO A 190 -14.71 -1.95 8.25
C PRO A 190 -14.99 -1.01 9.42
N ALA A 191 -15.85 0.01 9.23
CA ALA A 191 -16.26 0.90 10.33
C ALA A 191 -17.07 0.17 11.41
N LEU A 192 -17.96 -0.75 11.03
CA LEU A 192 -18.69 -1.60 11.98
C LEU A 192 -17.76 -2.58 12.72
N GLY A 193 -16.75 -3.13 12.05
CA GLY A 193 -15.75 -3.99 12.67
C GLY A 193 -14.92 -3.24 13.73
N VAL A 194 -14.43 -2.05 13.39
CA VAL A 194 -13.68 -1.20 14.34
C VAL A 194 -14.57 -0.74 15.50
N ALA A 195 -15.83 -0.37 15.22
CA ALA A 195 -16.78 0.02 16.27
C ALA A 195 -17.09 -1.13 17.24
N ALA A 196 -17.32 -2.34 16.72
CA ALA A 196 -17.56 -3.53 17.54
C ALA A 196 -16.34 -3.90 18.39
N LEU A 197 -15.13 -3.83 17.84
CA LEU A 197 -13.88 -4.08 18.57
C LEU A 197 -13.67 -3.04 19.68
N LEU A 198 -13.92 -1.76 19.40
CA LEU A 198 -13.85 -0.68 20.40
C LEU A 198 -14.86 -0.91 21.52
N LEU A 199 -16.10 -1.31 21.20
CA LEU A 199 -17.13 -1.62 22.20
C LEU A 199 -16.73 -2.80 23.09
N LEU A 200 -16.07 -3.82 22.52
CA LEU A 200 -15.56 -4.98 23.24
C LEU A 200 -14.39 -4.61 24.16
N LEU A 201 -13.47 -3.75 23.70
CA LEU A 201 -12.36 -3.23 24.52
C LEU A 201 -12.86 -2.34 25.66
N VAL A 202 -13.83 -1.46 25.41
CA VAL A 202 -14.42 -0.60 26.44
C VAL A 202 -15.16 -1.43 27.49
N THR A 203 -15.94 -2.44 27.08
CA THR A 203 -16.63 -3.33 28.02
C THR A 203 -15.64 -4.16 28.85
N ALA A 204 -14.57 -4.69 28.25
CA ALA A 204 -13.50 -5.37 28.98
C ALA A 204 -12.80 -4.45 30.00
N LEU A 205 -12.50 -3.21 29.63
CA LEU A 205 -11.90 -2.22 30.51
C LEU A 205 -12.81 -1.89 31.70
N VAL A 206 -14.10 -1.64 31.45
CA VAL A 206 -15.09 -1.39 32.51
C VAL A 206 -15.18 -2.58 33.47
N PHE A 207 -15.14 -3.80 32.95
CA PHE A 207 -15.16 -5.02 33.76
C PHE A 207 -13.89 -5.14 34.62
N ALA A 208 -12.72 -4.83 34.07
CA ALA A 208 -11.45 -4.82 34.79
C ALA A 208 -11.42 -3.75 35.89
N VAL A 209 -11.95 -2.55 35.63
CA VAL A 209 -12.04 -1.46 36.62
C VAL A 209 -13.04 -1.80 37.74
N ARG A 210 -14.19 -2.41 37.41
CA ARG A 210 -15.15 -2.84 38.43
C ARG A 210 -14.60 -3.98 39.29
N ARG A 211 -13.85 -4.92 38.70
CA ARG A 211 -13.23 -6.04 39.42
C ARG A 211 -12.07 -5.60 40.31
N SER A 212 -11.34 -4.55 39.92
CA SER A 212 -10.24 -3.98 40.73
C SER A 212 -10.73 -3.05 41.85
N ARG A 213 -11.98 -2.59 41.80
CA ARG A 213 -12.66 -1.91 42.92
C ARG A 213 -13.30 -2.91 43.88
N GLY A 214 -12.51 -3.90 44.32
CA GLY A 214 -12.84 -4.65 45.54
C GLY A 214 -13.00 -3.68 46.73
N PRO A 215 -13.75 -4.09 47.77
CA PRO A 215 -14.10 -3.21 48.88
C PRO A 215 -12.83 -2.70 49.56
N ARG A 216 -12.58 -1.39 49.44
CA ARG A 216 -11.55 -0.72 50.22
C ARG A 216 -11.99 -0.77 51.68
N LEU A 217 -11.37 -1.64 52.47
CA LEU A 217 -11.41 -1.57 53.92
C LEU A 217 -10.85 -0.19 54.31
N ALA A 218 -11.71 0.61 54.93
CA ALA A 218 -11.37 1.90 55.50
C ALA A 218 -10.35 1.69 56.62
N PHE A 219 -9.12 2.19 56.42
CA PHE A 219 -8.18 2.37 57.51
C PHE A 219 -8.11 3.86 57.85
N ALA A 220 -8.43 4.14 59.11
CA ALA A 220 -8.43 5.45 59.74
C ALA A 220 -7.03 6.07 59.72
N ALA A 221 -6.97 7.36 59.42
CA ALA A 221 -5.79 8.20 59.66
C ALA A 221 -6.08 9.15 60.84
N PRO A 222 -5.19 9.25 61.85
CA PRO A 222 -5.24 10.30 62.83
C PRO A 222 -4.54 11.58 62.32
N ALA A 223 -4.96 12.70 62.93
CA ALA A 223 -4.70 14.07 62.52
C ALA A 223 -3.37 14.67 63.04
N ALA A 224 -3.02 15.81 62.40
CA ALA A 224 -2.23 16.95 62.91
C ALA A 224 -0.69 16.76 62.97
N HIS A 225 0.18 17.68 62.52
CA HIS A 225 0.23 19.13 62.75
C HIS A 225 1.20 19.87 61.75
N PRO A 226 1.45 21.20 61.85
CA PRO A 226 1.41 22.13 60.70
C PRO A 226 2.74 22.76 60.25
N ALA A 227 2.63 23.49 59.12
CA ALA A 227 3.33 24.73 58.71
C ALA A 227 4.87 24.75 58.63
N ARG A 228 5.42 25.17 57.48
CA ARG A 228 5.80 26.57 57.18
C ARG A 228 6.59 26.68 55.85
N THR A 229 6.29 27.73 55.07
CA THR A 229 7.19 28.51 54.14
C THR A 229 7.97 27.77 53.05
N ALA A 230 8.29 28.31 51.87
CA ALA A 230 7.91 29.46 51.06
C ALA A 230 8.77 29.32 49.79
N ALA A 231 8.34 30.00 48.72
CA ALA A 231 9.17 30.55 47.66
C ALA A 231 9.48 29.72 46.38
N LYS A 232 9.17 30.42 45.28
CA LYS A 232 9.84 30.50 43.98
C LYS A 232 9.51 29.48 42.88
N SER A 233 8.47 29.85 42.15
CA SER A 233 8.51 30.07 40.70
C SER A 233 9.92 30.16 40.09
N THR A 234 10.20 29.26 39.16
CA THR A 234 10.92 29.56 37.92
C THR A 234 10.32 28.73 36.80
N ALA A 235 9.63 29.42 35.89
CA ALA A 235 9.31 28.95 34.56
C ALA A 235 10.58 28.47 33.85
N ARG A 236 10.50 27.32 33.16
CA ARG A 236 11.51 26.94 32.16
C ARG A 236 10.84 26.75 30.81
N ALA A 237 10.99 27.83 30.05
CA ALA A 237 11.09 27.97 28.60
C ALA A 237 10.72 26.76 27.73
N ALA A 238 9.74 26.99 26.86
CA ALA A 238 9.59 26.29 25.59
C ALA A 238 10.88 26.40 24.76
N GLU A 239 11.36 25.25 24.32
CA GLU A 239 12.53 25.11 23.45
C GLU A 239 12.08 25.27 21.98
N PRO A 240 12.78 26.06 21.14
CA PRO A 240 12.44 26.21 19.73
C PRO A 240 12.83 24.96 18.93
N PRO A 241 12.18 24.65 17.79
CA PRO A 241 12.55 23.51 16.96
C PRO A 241 13.97 23.71 16.39
N GLY A 242 14.93 23.02 16.99
CA GLY A 242 16.31 23.02 16.57
C GLY A 242 16.47 22.40 15.19
N ARG A 243 17.09 23.14 14.27
CA ARG A 243 17.63 22.61 13.01
C ARG A 243 18.55 21.44 13.32
N HIS A 244 18.14 20.22 12.95
CA HIS A 244 18.97 19.03 13.07
C HIS A 244 20.24 19.19 12.22
N ARG A 245 21.36 19.51 12.87
CA ARG A 245 22.70 19.41 12.27
C ARG A 245 22.94 17.94 11.91
N ALA A 246 23.05 17.67 10.62
CA ALA A 246 23.43 16.37 10.10
C ALA A 246 24.86 16.05 10.56
N ALA A 247 25.01 15.03 11.39
CA ALA A 247 26.31 14.43 11.68
C ALA A 247 26.68 13.46 10.53
N PRO A 248 27.87 13.57 9.91
CA PRO A 248 28.32 12.62 8.90
C PRO A 248 28.61 11.24 9.51
N GLY A 249 28.34 10.20 8.70
CA GLY A 249 28.54 8.76 8.90
C GLY A 249 29.40 8.34 10.10
N ARG A 250 28.74 7.93 11.18
CA ARG A 250 29.34 7.20 12.28
C ARG A 250 28.75 5.79 12.27
N ASP A 251 29.59 4.77 12.34
CA ASP A 251 29.14 3.38 12.52
C ASP A 251 28.30 3.28 13.80
N VAL A 252 27.02 2.98 13.63
CA VAL A 252 26.10 2.78 14.76
C VAL A 252 25.89 1.30 14.95
N ARG A 253 26.39 0.78 16.08
CA ARG A 253 26.25 -0.63 16.44
C ARG A 253 24.76 -1.02 16.52
N ARG A 254 24.39 -2.12 15.87
CA ARG A 254 23.04 -2.71 15.92
C ARG A 254 22.57 -2.86 17.37
N PRO A 255 21.38 -2.36 17.74
CA PRO A 255 20.83 -2.56 19.08
C PRO A 255 20.60 -4.04 19.36
N SER A 256 20.71 -4.44 20.63
CA SER A 256 20.46 -5.82 21.09
C SER A 256 18.96 -6.15 21.23
N SER A 257 18.10 -5.14 21.12
CA SER A 257 16.64 -5.25 21.16
C SER A 257 16.08 -5.30 19.74
N PRO A 258 14.99 -6.04 19.48
CA PRO A 258 14.38 -6.08 18.16
C PRO A 258 14.02 -4.66 17.69
N GLY A 259 14.62 -4.22 16.60
CA GLY A 259 14.25 -2.97 15.94
C GLY A 259 12.91 -3.10 15.22
N ARG A 260 12.36 -1.96 14.79
CA ARG A 260 11.15 -1.95 13.96
C ARG A 260 11.54 -2.21 12.52
N VAL A 261 10.75 -2.97 11.78
CA VAL A 261 10.99 -3.19 10.35
C VAL A 261 10.37 -2.04 9.55
N ALA A 262 11.10 -1.54 8.57
CA ALA A 262 10.66 -0.50 7.64
C ALA A 262 11.04 -0.88 6.20
N VAL A 263 10.34 -0.30 5.23
CA VAL A 263 10.63 -0.52 3.80
C VAL A 263 11.41 0.68 3.25
N VAL A 264 12.50 0.42 2.52
CA VAL A 264 13.28 1.49 1.89
C VAL A 264 12.50 2.10 0.74
N ARG A 265 12.36 3.42 0.73
CA ARG A 265 11.72 4.16 -0.37
C ARG A 265 12.74 4.87 -1.27
N THR A 266 13.88 5.29 -0.70
CA THR A 266 14.96 5.91 -1.48
C THR A 266 16.33 5.45 -1.00
N ALA A 267 17.21 5.07 -1.93
CA ALA A 267 18.58 4.62 -1.64
C ALA A 267 19.62 5.76 -1.73
N LEU A 268 19.32 6.93 -1.16
CA LEU A 268 20.25 8.07 -1.15
C LEU A 268 21.30 7.86 -0.05
N HIS A 269 22.59 8.05 -0.31
CA HIS A 269 23.64 7.89 0.70
C HIS A 269 24.19 9.27 1.13
N PRO A 270 24.47 9.53 2.43
CA PRO A 270 24.41 8.62 3.59
C PRO A 270 23.03 8.51 4.25
N GLN A 271 21.99 9.06 3.64
CA GLN A 271 20.65 9.16 4.23
C GLN A 271 19.56 8.92 3.22
N GLY A 272 18.57 8.11 3.58
CA GLY A 272 17.41 7.84 2.75
C GLY A 272 16.10 8.04 3.48
N TYR A 273 15.02 7.68 2.80
CA TYR A 273 13.68 7.61 3.36
C TYR A 273 13.28 6.15 3.47
N VAL A 274 12.70 5.82 4.62
CA VAL A 274 12.09 4.54 4.92
C VAL A 274 10.63 4.77 5.27
N GLU A 275 9.77 3.85 4.87
CA GLU A 275 8.39 3.82 5.32
C GLU A 275 8.30 2.98 6.58
N LEU A 276 7.95 3.65 7.68
CA LEU A 276 7.77 3.06 9.00
C LEU A 276 6.37 3.45 9.48
N ASP A 277 5.54 2.46 9.81
CA ASP A 277 4.16 2.65 10.25
C ASP A 277 3.36 3.53 9.25
N GLN A 278 3.47 3.24 7.95
CA GLN A 278 2.84 3.98 6.84
C GLN A 278 3.24 5.46 6.73
N CYS A 279 4.26 5.88 7.48
CA CYS A 279 4.78 7.24 7.43
C CYS A 279 6.17 7.23 6.80
N LEU A 280 6.39 8.14 5.85
CA LEU A 280 7.72 8.36 5.30
C LEU A 280 8.60 9.05 6.35
N ARG A 281 9.69 8.40 6.74
CA ARG A 281 10.63 8.88 7.76
C ARG A 281 12.04 8.95 7.16
N ARG A 282 12.75 10.03 7.45
CA ARG A 282 14.17 10.15 7.10
C ARG A 282 15.00 9.27 8.05
N ALA A 283 15.88 8.45 7.49
CA ALA A 283 16.80 7.61 8.23
C ALA A 283 18.23 7.76 7.70
N VAL A 284 19.20 7.54 8.58
CA VAL A 284 20.63 7.47 8.26
C VAL A 284 21.00 6.00 8.11
N TRP A 285 21.75 5.64 7.07
CA TRP A 285 22.26 4.27 6.94
C TRP A 285 23.31 4.02 8.02
N ALA A 286 23.12 2.94 8.79
CA ALA A 286 23.92 2.67 9.97
C ALA A 286 25.38 2.28 9.67
N GLU A 287 25.63 1.81 8.44
CA GLU A 287 26.92 1.37 7.91
C GLU A 287 27.35 2.33 6.78
N PRO A 288 28.13 3.38 7.06
CA PRO A 288 28.52 4.39 6.07
C PRO A 288 29.44 3.85 4.97
N GLY A 289 30.10 2.72 5.20
CA GLY A 289 30.95 2.05 4.21
C GLY A 289 30.18 1.11 3.26
N GLU A 290 28.92 0.83 3.56
CA GLU A 290 28.08 -0.05 2.73
C GLU A 290 27.15 0.75 1.82
N PRO A 291 26.84 0.25 0.61
CA PRO A 291 25.85 0.88 -0.25
C PRO A 291 24.49 0.88 0.44
N ALA A 292 23.70 1.93 0.18
CA ALA A 292 22.34 1.99 0.67
C ALA A 292 21.53 0.79 0.15
N PRO A 293 20.68 0.15 0.97
CA PRO A 293 19.79 -0.90 0.50
C PRO A 293 18.85 -0.38 -0.60
N ALA A 294 18.48 -1.25 -1.54
CA ALA A 294 17.67 -0.86 -2.69
C ALA A 294 16.25 -0.43 -2.26
N PRO A 295 15.57 0.46 -3.02
CA PRO A 295 14.16 0.75 -2.80
C PRO A 295 13.33 -0.54 -2.88
N GLY A 296 12.41 -0.73 -1.92
CA GLY A 296 11.61 -1.94 -1.73
C GLY A 296 12.19 -2.93 -0.73
N SER A 297 13.49 -2.85 -0.40
CA SER A 297 14.12 -3.72 0.61
C SER A 297 13.61 -3.45 2.02
N SER A 298 13.62 -4.49 2.85
CA SER A 298 13.28 -4.37 4.28
C SER A 298 14.52 -4.08 5.12
N VAL A 299 14.43 -3.06 5.96
CA VAL A 299 15.51 -2.66 6.88
C VAL A 299 15.01 -2.63 8.31
N GLU A 300 15.92 -2.86 9.25
CA GLU A 300 15.66 -2.72 10.67
C GLU A 300 16.00 -1.30 11.11
N VAL A 301 15.04 -0.61 11.73
CA VAL A 301 15.17 0.79 12.14
C VAL A 301 15.26 0.89 13.66
N SER A 302 16.20 1.71 14.11
CA SER A 302 16.45 2.00 15.51
C SER A 302 16.52 3.50 15.74
N GLU A 303 16.03 3.97 16.88
CA GLU A 303 16.18 5.36 17.30
C GLU A 303 17.54 5.56 17.95
N GLY A 304 18.22 6.63 17.55
CA GLY A 304 19.44 7.11 18.18
C GLY A 304 19.20 7.46 19.65
N ARG A 305 20.27 7.37 20.45
CA ARG A 305 20.25 7.65 21.89
C ARG A 305 21.14 8.84 22.23
N GLY A 306 20.84 9.51 23.34
CA GLY A 306 21.65 10.63 23.83
C GLY A 306 21.65 11.79 22.84
N LYS A 307 22.85 12.17 22.35
CA LYS A 307 23.02 13.27 21.37
C LYS A 307 22.36 13.02 20.01
N ASP A 308 22.05 11.75 19.71
CA ASP A 308 21.44 11.33 18.45
C ASP A 308 19.94 11.01 18.63
N ALA A 309 19.32 11.43 19.75
CA ALA A 309 17.89 11.27 19.97
C ALA A 309 17.08 11.96 18.87
N GLY A 310 16.11 11.24 18.30
CA GLY A 310 15.30 11.71 17.18
C GLY A 310 15.89 11.42 15.79
N ILE A 311 17.10 10.85 15.71
CA ILE A 311 17.66 10.32 14.45
C ILE A 311 17.27 8.85 14.33
N LEU A 312 16.75 8.45 13.17
CA LEU A 312 16.50 7.05 12.85
C LEU A 312 17.72 6.48 12.12
N TYR A 313 18.21 5.33 12.59
CA TYR A 313 19.27 4.56 11.94
C TYR A 313 18.68 3.30 11.33
N ALA A 314 18.93 3.08 10.04
CA ALA A 314 18.48 1.92 9.29
C ALA A 314 19.64 0.95 9.05
N HIS A 315 19.42 -0.31 9.43
CA HIS A 315 20.37 -1.42 9.33
C HIS A 315 19.86 -2.41 8.28
N ALA A 316 20.73 -2.88 7.39
CA ALA A 316 20.35 -3.90 6.43
C ALA A 316 19.94 -5.22 7.14
N CYS A 317 18.88 -5.86 6.65
CA CYS A 317 18.49 -7.19 7.10
C CYS A 317 19.42 -8.23 6.46
N ALA A 318 19.94 -9.17 7.26
CA ALA A 318 20.96 -10.14 6.82
C ALA A 318 20.52 -11.07 5.67
N GLN A 319 19.22 -11.10 5.33
CA GLN A 319 18.69 -11.86 4.19
C GLN A 319 18.94 -11.18 2.84
N ASP A 320 19.07 -9.85 2.79
CA ASP A 320 19.23 -9.11 1.52
C ASP A 320 20.69 -9.09 1.02
N ALA A 321 21.67 -9.26 1.91
CA ALA A 321 23.09 -9.27 1.53
C ALA A 321 23.48 -10.48 0.66
N ARG A 322 22.74 -11.61 0.75
CA ARG A 322 23.01 -12.80 -0.09
C ARG A 322 22.54 -12.63 -1.53
N THR A 323 21.44 -11.91 -1.74
CA THR A 323 20.83 -11.73 -3.06
C THR A 323 21.61 -10.75 -3.95
N VAL A 324 22.36 -9.82 -3.34
CA VAL A 324 23.22 -8.88 -4.07
C VAL A 324 24.53 -9.55 -4.52
N ILE A 325 25.07 -10.48 -3.73
CA ILE A 325 26.31 -11.21 -4.09
C ILE A 325 26.06 -12.19 -5.24
N ASP A 326 24.90 -12.87 -5.27
CA ASP A 326 24.56 -13.79 -6.38
C ASP A 326 24.33 -13.08 -7.71
N ARG A 327 23.81 -11.84 -7.70
CA ARG A 327 23.57 -11.07 -8.93
C ARG A 327 24.85 -10.51 -9.54
N ALA A 328 25.87 -10.26 -8.72
CA ALA A 328 27.17 -9.77 -9.19
C ALA A 328 28.02 -10.89 -9.84
N GLN A 329 27.77 -12.16 -9.55
CA GLN A 329 28.54 -13.28 -10.11
C GLN A 329 28.01 -13.83 -11.45
N HIS A 330 26.80 -13.46 -11.87
CA HIS A 330 26.20 -13.90 -13.14
C HIS A 330 26.18 -12.83 -14.25
N GLY A 331 26.91 -11.73 -14.05
CA GLY A 331 27.02 -10.62 -15.01
C GLY A 331 28.45 -10.37 -15.49
N SER A 332 29.19 -11.40 -15.86
CA SER A 332 30.47 -11.29 -16.60
C SER A 332 30.47 -12.22 -17.79
#